data_AF-A0A7C5H9T0-F1
#
_entry.id   AF-A0A7C5H9T0-F1
#
_cell.length_a   1.000
_cell.length_b   1.000
_cell.length_c   1.000
_cell.angle_alpha   90.00
_cell.angle_beta   90.00
_cell.angle_gamma   90.00
#
_symmetry.space_group_name_H-M   'P 1'
#
loop_
_entity.id
_entity.type
_entity.pdbx_description
1 polymer ?
#
loop_
_entity_poly.entity_id
_entity_poly.type
_entity_poly.pdbx_seq_one_letter_code
_entity_poly.pdbx_strand_id
1 'polypeptide(L)'
;MKRLLTLALSVSVSWSLMMAKETIVEDHAQKSTYVDGVRQGMTWWYNEKGKVKSKVNFDHGKENGIYTSYYDNGQEKLVVEYVNGQKHNIQKIYYDNGQLGSQVNYNMGRREGLMTEWDTEGFKSSEVFYKHNYKVGIKKYFDHDGKVTFTQEFKMDRNPVMVKLLKDKRKETLVDLAKYGLLPEETPEKERMR
;
A
#
# COMPACT_ATOMS: atom_id res chain seq x y z
N MET A 1 38.89 -14.85 -73.50
CA MET A 1 39.25 -14.81 -72.07
C MET A 1 38.03 -14.40 -71.26
N LYS A 2 37.66 -15.24 -70.27
CA LYS A 2 36.94 -14.99 -68.99
C LYS A 2 35.65 -14.12 -69.00
N ARG A 3 34.56 -14.39 -68.29
CA ARG A 3 34.00 -15.50 -67.49
C ARG A 3 32.61 -14.97 -67.06
N LEU A 4 31.56 -15.80 -67.07
CA LEU A 4 30.30 -15.51 -66.36
C LEU A 4 30.55 -15.45 -64.85
N LEU A 5 29.88 -14.53 -64.14
CA LEU A 5 29.62 -14.63 -62.71
C LEU A 5 28.22 -14.08 -62.40
N THR A 6 27.30 -15.00 -62.12
CA THR A 6 26.12 -14.80 -61.29
C THR A 6 26.58 -14.53 -59.85
N LEU A 7 26.01 -13.52 -59.17
CA LEU A 7 26.07 -13.46 -57.71
C LEU A 7 24.75 -12.95 -57.11
N ALA A 8 24.44 -13.54 -55.96
CA ALA A 8 23.14 -13.78 -55.37
C ALA A 8 22.46 -12.58 -54.68
N LEU A 9 21.16 -12.75 -54.45
CA LEU A 9 20.33 -12.02 -53.49
C LEU A 9 21.05 -11.77 -52.16
N SER A 10 20.92 -10.57 -51.62
CA SER A 10 20.71 -10.40 -50.18
C SER A 10 19.40 -9.63 -49.97
N VAL A 11 18.38 -10.38 -49.54
CA VAL A 11 17.22 -9.79 -48.85
C VAL A 11 17.78 -9.33 -47.51
N SER A 12 17.97 -8.02 -47.33
CA SER A 12 18.21 -7.50 -45.99
C SER A 12 16.93 -7.71 -45.19
N VAL A 13 17.06 -8.58 -44.19
CA VAL A 13 16.01 -8.92 -43.24
C VAL A 13 15.48 -7.62 -42.62
N SER A 14 14.18 -7.43 -42.82
CA SER A 14 13.37 -6.37 -42.25
C SER A 14 13.44 -6.44 -40.72
N TRP A 15 14.23 -5.56 -40.08
CA TRP A 15 13.98 -5.20 -38.69
C TRP A 15 12.86 -4.19 -38.66
N SER A 16 11.63 -4.66 -38.90
CA SER A 16 10.46 -3.88 -38.52
C SER A 16 10.46 -3.88 -36.99
N LEU A 17 10.99 -2.81 -36.40
CA LEU A 17 10.84 -2.51 -34.99
C LEU A 17 9.33 -2.44 -34.74
N MET A 18 8.75 -3.51 -34.18
CA MET A 18 7.38 -3.47 -33.68
C MET A 18 7.41 -2.46 -32.54
N MET A 19 7.03 -1.22 -32.85
CA MET A 19 6.79 -0.21 -31.84
C MET A 19 5.65 -0.75 -30.98
N ALA A 20 5.87 -0.78 -29.66
CA ALA A 20 4.85 -1.19 -28.72
C ALA A 20 3.59 -0.34 -28.96
N LYS A 21 2.43 -1.00 -29.07
CA LYS A 21 1.19 -0.30 -29.43
C LYS A 21 0.63 0.35 -28.18
N GLU A 22 0.89 1.64 -28.03
CA GLU A 22 0.26 2.45 -26.99
C GLU A 22 -1.23 2.65 -27.29
N THR A 23 -2.07 2.42 -26.28
CA THR A 23 -3.52 2.65 -26.34
C THR A 23 -3.93 3.44 -25.11
N ILE A 24 -4.59 4.57 -25.33
CA ILE A 24 -5.19 5.38 -24.27
C ILE A 24 -6.67 5.00 -24.19
N VAL A 25 -7.10 4.56 -23.01
CA VAL A 25 -8.51 4.34 -22.68
C VAL A 25 -8.96 5.51 -21.83
N GLU A 26 -9.91 6.29 -22.35
CA GLU A 26 -10.49 7.45 -21.67
C GLU A 26 -12.00 7.44 -21.84
N ASP A 27 -12.72 7.37 -20.72
CA ASP A 27 -14.17 7.41 -20.63
C ASP A 27 -14.62 8.19 -19.37
N HIS A 28 -15.91 8.19 -19.09
CA HIS A 28 -16.47 8.89 -17.93
C HIS A 28 -16.03 8.31 -16.57
N ALA A 29 -15.46 7.10 -16.53
CA ALA A 29 -15.04 6.40 -15.33
C ALA A 29 -13.52 6.41 -15.13
N GLN A 30 -12.72 6.49 -16.20
CA GLN A 30 -11.25 6.44 -16.09
C GLN A 30 -10.49 7.06 -17.26
N LYS A 31 -9.21 7.33 -17.01
CA LYS A 31 -8.17 7.61 -18.02
C LYS A 31 -6.94 6.76 -17.72
N SER A 32 -6.47 5.95 -18.67
CA SER A 32 -5.38 5.01 -18.47
C SER A 32 -4.65 4.70 -19.78
N THR A 33 -3.34 4.48 -19.71
CA THR A 33 -2.51 4.07 -20.85
C THR A 33 -2.19 2.58 -20.77
N TYR A 34 -2.17 1.92 -21.92
CA TYR A 34 -1.81 0.52 -22.09
C TYR A 34 -0.72 0.40 -23.16
N VAL A 35 0.31 -0.39 -22.88
CA VAL A 35 1.39 -0.74 -23.79
C VAL A 35 1.27 -2.24 -24.05
N ASP A 36 1.01 -2.62 -25.31
CA ASP A 36 0.79 -4.03 -25.70
C ASP A 36 -0.29 -4.74 -24.86
N GLY A 37 -1.36 -4.01 -24.54
CA GLY A 37 -2.48 -4.51 -23.73
C GLY A 37 -2.22 -4.53 -22.21
N VAL A 38 -1.02 -4.15 -21.75
CA VAL A 38 -0.66 -4.09 -20.34
C VAL A 38 -0.74 -2.64 -19.84
N ARG A 39 -1.43 -2.41 -18.72
CA ARG A 39 -1.57 -1.06 -18.16
C ARG A 39 -0.22 -0.48 -17.73
N GLN A 40 0.07 0.74 -18.17
CA GLN A 40 1.33 1.44 -17.93
C GLN A 40 1.07 2.93 -17.66
N GLY A 41 1.87 3.53 -16.80
CA GLY A 41 1.82 4.95 -16.54
C GLY A 41 0.67 5.38 -15.62
N MET A 42 0.48 6.69 -15.54
CA MET A 42 -0.51 7.27 -14.64
C MET A 42 -1.93 6.90 -15.06
N THR A 43 -2.72 6.45 -14.09
CA THR A 43 -4.13 6.12 -14.25
C THR A 43 -4.97 6.94 -13.28
N TRP A 44 -6.09 7.46 -13.79
CA TRP A 44 -7.07 8.22 -13.03
C TRP A 44 -8.41 7.52 -13.11
N TRP A 45 -9.14 7.53 -11.99
CA TRP A 45 -10.54 7.13 -11.93
C TRP A 45 -11.38 8.33 -11.54
N TYR A 46 -12.55 8.47 -12.15
CA TYR A 46 -13.47 9.57 -11.94
C TYR A 46 -14.72 9.10 -11.19
N ASN A 47 -15.38 10.02 -10.48
CA ASN A 47 -16.73 9.80 -9.95
C ASN A 47 -17.79 10.13 -11.01
N GLU A 48 -19.07 9.92 -10.69
CA GLU A 48 -20.20 10.20 -11.59
C GLU A 48 -20.29 11.66 -12.05
N LYS A 49 -19.62 12.58 -11.34
CA LYS A 49 -19.56 14.02 -11.66
C LYS A 49 -18.31 14.38 -12.47
N GLY A 50 -17.51 13.40 -12.91
CA GLY A 50 -16.27 13.60 -13.64
C GLY A 50 -15.09 14.11 -12.81
N LYS A 51 -15.21 14.17 -11.47
CA LYS A 51 -14.09 14.56 -10.59
C LYS A 51 -13.18 13.37 -10.32
N VAL A 52 -11.88 13.62 -10.16
CA VAL A 52 -10.91 12.57 -9.82
C VAL A 52 -11.27 11.95 -8.47
N LYS A 53 -11.60 10.66 -8.48
CA LYS A 53 -11.89 9.83 -7.31
C LYS A 53 -10.63 9.21 -6.76
N SER A 54 -9.74 8.75 -7.64
CA SER A 54 -8.43 8.22 -7.27
C SER A 54 -7.45 8.26 -8.43
N LYS A 55 -6.17 8.11 -8.12
CA LYS A 55 -5.09 8.07 -9.10
C LYS A 55 -3.91 7.25 -8.57
N VAL A 56 -3.24 6.52 -9.46
CA VAL A 56 -1.97 5.81 -9.18
C VAL A 56 -1.23 5.57 -10.49
N ASN A 57 0.09 5.40 -10.41
CA ASN A 57 0.89 4.95 -11.54
C ASN A 57 0.90 3.42 -11.64
N PHE A 58 0.86 2.89 -12.86
CA PHE A 58 1.03 1.48 -13.16
C PHE A 58 2.36 1.22 -13.84
N ASP A 59 2.98 0.11 -13.48
CA ASP A 59 4.18 -0.42 -14.11
C ASP A 59 3.98 -1.92 -14.36
N HIS A 60 4.02 -2.32 -15.63
CA HIS A 60 3.76 -3.69 -16.08
C HIS A 60 2.47 -4.29 -15.50
N GLY A 61 1.39 -3.50 -15.51
CA GLY A 61 0.07 -3.92 -15.02
C GLY A 61 -0.09 -3.92 -13.50
N LYS A 62 0.91 -3.48 -12.74
CA LYS A 62 0.88 -3.40 -11.27
C LYS A 62 0.96 -1.98 -10.79
N GLU A 63 0.24 -1.65 -9.72
CA GLU A 63 0.34 -0.34 -9.08
C GLU A 63 1.75 -0.12 -8.56
N ASN A 64 2.36 1.03 -8.90
CA ASN A 64 3.71 1.36 -8.50
C ASN A 64 3.84 2.89 -8.36
N GLY A 65 4.12 3.37 -7.14
CA GLY A 65 4.14 4.77 -6.75
C GLY A 65 2.97 5.16 -5.83
N ILE A 66 2.76 6.47 -5.66
CA ILE A 66 1.74 6.99 -4.74
C ILE A 66 0.34 6.82 -5.31
N TYR A 67 -0.49 6.08 -4.58
CA TYR A 67 -1.92 6.06 -4.73
C TYR A 67 -2.54 7.17 -3.87
N THR A 68 -3.39 7.97 -4.49
CA THR A 68 -4.22 8.97 -3.80
C THR A 68 -5.68 8.74 -4.14
N SER A 69 -6.57 8.82 -3.15
CA SER A 69 -8.02 8.94 -3.37
C SER A 69 -8.57 10.19 -2.71
N TYR A 70 -9.71 10.67 -3.20
CA TYR A 70 -10.28 11.96 -2.82
C TYR A 70 -11.72 11.81 -2.35
N TYR A 71 -12.14 12.75 -1.50
CA TYR A 71 -13.55 13.04 -1.22
C TYR A 71 -14.18 13.86 -2.37
N ASP A 72 -15.50 13.93 -2.41
CA ASP A 72 -16.23 14.70 -3.45
C ASP A 72 -15.96 16.21 -3.40
N ASN A 73 -15.50 16.70 -2.25
CA ASN A 73 -15.04 18.08 -2.05
C ASN A 73 -13.60 18.32 -2.57
N GLY A 74 -12.93 17.28 -3.08
CA GLY A 74 -11.58 17.35 -3.64
C GLY A 74 -10.46 17.18 -2.62
N GLN A 75 -10.77 17.06 -1.33
CA GLN A 75 -9.76 16.80 -0.31
C GLN A 75 -9.26 15.37 -0.37
N GLU A 76 -8.01 15.16 0.00
CA GLU A 76 -7.43 13.82 0.07
C GLU A 76 -8.17 12.98 1.10
N LYS A 77 -8.45 11.73 0.75
CA LYS A 77 -9.09 10.74 1.61
C LYS A 77 -8.11 9.67 2.05
N LEU A 78 -7.25 9.22 1.14
CA LEU A 78 -6.27 8.18 1.41
C LEU A 78 -5.04 8.43 0.55
N VAL A 79 -3.87 8.35 1.16
CA VAL A 79 -2.56 8.37 0.51
C VAL A 79 -1.77 7.14 0.95
N VAL A 80 -1.24 6.37 0.01
CA VAL A 80 -0.37 5.22 0.30
C VAL A 80 0.54 4.95 -0.88
N GLU A 81 1.74 4.45 -0.63
CA GLU A 81 2.62 3.97 -1.70
C GLU A 81 2.28 2.53 -2.07
N TYR A 82 2.32 2.23 -3.37
CA TYR A 82 2.32 0.88 -3.89
C TYR A 82 3.69 0.55 -4.48
N VAL A 83 4.18 -0.66 -4.23
CA VAL A 83 5.36 -1.23 -4.87
C VAL A 83 4.96 -2.59 -5.42
N ASN A 84 5.02 -2.77 -6.73
CA ASN A 84 4.64 -4.02 -7.41
C ASN A 84 3.23 -4.54 -7.02
N GLY A 85 2.25 -3.64 -6.94
CA GLY A 85 0.86 -3.96 -6.60
C GLY A 85 0.62 -4.24 -5.11
N GLN A 86 1.58 -3.93 -4.24
CA GLN A 86 1.43 -4.11 -2.79
C GLN A 86 1.65 -2.79 -2.06
N LYS A 87 0.79 -2.50 -1.07
CA LYS A 87 0.97 -1.34 -0.20
C LYS A 87 2.33 -1.38 0.50
N HIS A 88 3.00 -0.25 0.51
CA HIS A 88 4.29 -0.04 1.15
C HIS A 88 4.30 1.32 1.86
N ASN A 89 5.18 1.46 2.84
CA ASN A 89 5.34 2.67 3.65
C ASN A 89 4.03 3.14 4.32
N ILE A 90 3.98 4.41 4.71
CA ILE A 90 2.90 4.95 5.53
C ILE A 90 1.65 5.15 4.66
N GLN A 91 0.57 4.48 5.05
CA GLN A 91 -0.78 4.85 4.63
C GLN A 91 -1.30 5.94 5.57
N LYS A 92 -1.84 7.01 4.99
CA LYS A 92 -2.61 8.05 5.68
C LYS A 92 -4.04 8.02 5.20
N ILE A 93 -4.99 8.13 6.13
CA ILE A 93 -6.41 8.34 5.85
C ILE A 93 -6.81 9.64 6.52
N TYR A 94 -7.51 10.49 5.79
CA TYR A 94 -7.96 11.80 6.25
C TYR A 94 -9.47 11.80 6.39
N TYR A 95 -10.00 12.69 7.22
CA TYR A 95 -11.40 13.08 7.22
C TYR A 95 -11.70 14.01 6.05
N ASP A 96 -12.99 14.20 5.76
CA ASP A 96 -13.46 15.09 4.70
C ASP A 96 -13.26 16.58 5.00
N ASN A 97 -12.85 16.93 6.23
CA ASN A 97 -12.37 18.26 6.62
C ASN A 97 -10.84 18.42 6.46
N GLY A 98 -10.14 17.38 6.04
CA GLY A 98 -8.72 17.41 5.70
C GLY A 98 -7.81 17.07 6.87
N GLN A 99 -8.37 16.84 8.05
CA GLN A 99 -7.60 16.40 9.20
C GLN A 99 -7.21 14.93 9.06
N LEU A 100 -6.04 14.57 9.59
CA LEU A 100 -5.56 13.20 9.56
C LEU A 100 -6.41 12.34 10.50
N GLY A 101 -7.11 11.34 9.97
CA GLY A 101 -7.93 10.42 10.78
C GLY A 101 -7.19 9.16 11.20
N SER A 102 -6.28 8.64 10.37
CA SER A 102 -5.39 7.56 10.80
C SER A 102 -4.11 7.48 9.98
N GLN A 103 -3.08 6.90 10.58
CA GLN A 103 -1.88 6.47 9.87
C GLN A 103 -1.40 5.11 10.35
N VAL A 104 -0.86 4.32 9.43
CA VAL A 104 -0.22 3.04 9.73
C VAL A 104 0.80 2.71 8.65
N ASN A 105 1.91 2.10 9.03
CA ASN A 105 2.92 1.65 8.08
C ASN A 105 2.55 0.28 7.47
N TYR A 106 2.83 0.12 6.18
CA TYR A 106 2.69 -1.12 5.42
C TYR A 106 4.05 -1.62 4.96
N ASN A 107 4.26 -2.93 5.07
CA ASN A 107 5.37 -3.64 4.47
C ASN A 107 4.83 -4.78 3.61
N MET A 108 4.96 -4.65 2.28
CA MET A 108 4.54 -5.67 1.30
C MET A 108 3.10 -6.13 1.54
N GLY A 109 2.17 -5.18 1.56
CA GLY A 109 0.73 -5.41 1.73
C GLY A 109 0.29 -5.73 3.17
N ARG A 110 1.20 -5.70 4.15
CA ARG A 110 0.87 -5.99 5.56
C ARG A 110 1.09 -4.78 6.44
N ARG A 111 0.11 -4.43 7.27
CA ARG A 111 0.27 -3.45 8.34
C ARG A 111 1.34 -3.93 9.32
N GLU A 112 2.27 -3.04 9.61
CA GLU A 112 3.45 -3.29 10.44
C GLU A 112 3.79 -2.01 11.20
N GLY A 113 3.88 -2.08 12.52
CA GLY A 113 4.20 -0.94 13.38
C GLY A 113 2.99 -0.27 14.03
N LEU A 114 3.22 0.91 14.60
CA LEU A 114 2.20 1.70 15.29
C LEU A 114 1.15 2.22 14.30
N MET A 115 -0.12 1.94 14.59
CA MET A 115 -1.26 2.65 14.03
C MET A 115 -1.71 3.71 15.03
N THR A 116 -1.92 4.92 14.55
CA THR A 116 -2.49 6.02 15.32
C THR A 116 -3.77 6.47 14.63
N GLU A 117 -4.79 6.74 15.43
CA GLU A 117 -6.08 7.28 15.02
C GLU A 117 -6.29 8.61 15.73
N TRP A 118 -6.88 9.57 15.03
CA TRP A 118 -7.32 10.85 15.55
C TRP A 118 -8.81 11.02 15.26
N ASP A 119 -9.47 11.94 15.95
CA ASP A 119 -10.83 12.34 15.64
C ASP A 119 -10.90 13.50 14.62
N THR A 120 -12.11 13.96 14.33
CA THR A 120 -12.40 15.04 13.38
C THR A 120 -11.99 16.44 13.85
N GLU A 121 -11.52 16.57 15.09
CA GLU A 121 -10.96 17.81 15.64
C GLU A 121 -9.42 17.77 15.70
N GLY A 122 -8.83 16.58 15.52
CA GLY A 122 -7.39 16.37 15.41
C GLY A 122 -6.78 15.87 16.71
N PHE A 123 -7.59 15.54 17.72
CA PHE A 123 -7.10 14.92 18.95
C PHE A 123 -6.84 13.45 18.70
N LYS A 124 -5.72 12.95 19.24
CA LYS A 124 -5.40 11.52 19.15
C LYS A 124 -6.50 10.75 19.87
N SER A 125 -7.19 9.86 19.17
CA SER A 125 -8.29 9.08 19.74
C SER A 125 -7.84 7.68 20.17
N SER A 126 -6.88 7.08 19.47
CA SER A 126 -6.30 5.80 19.88
C SER A 126 -4.96 5.46 19.23
N GLU A 127 -4.27 4.48 19.81
CA GLU A 127 -3.08 3.88 19.22
C GLU A 127 -3.01 2.37 19.47
N VAL A 128 -2.53 1.61 18.49
CA VAL A 128 -2.34 0.15 18.59
C VAL A 128 -1.23 -0.31 17.67
N PHE A 129 -0.49 -1.36 18.06
CA PHE A 129 0.58 -1.91 17.23
C PHE A 129 0.06 -3.02 16.30
N TYR A 130 0.55 -3.04 15.07
CA TYR A 130 0.33 -4.11 14.10
C TYR A 130 1.60 -4.91 13.86
N LYS A 131 1.47 -6.23 13.85
CA LYS A 131 2.47 -7.16 13.32
C LYS A 131 1.79 -8.01 12.26
N HIS A 132 2.25 -7.93 11.02
CA HIS A 132 1.71 -8.74 9.92
C HIS A 132 0.19 -8.71 9.78
N ASN A 133 -0.44 -7.52 9.84
CA ASN A 133 -1.89 -7.29 9.87
C ASN A 133 -2.64 -7.61 11.18
N TYR A 134 -2.00 -8.18 12.19
CA TYR A 134 -2.63 -8.46 13.48
C TYR A 134 -2.33 -7.36 14.48
N LYS A 135 -3.36 -6.93 15.23
CA LYS A 135 -3.14 -6.09 16.41
C LYS A 135 -2.39 -6.90 17.47
N VAL A 136 -1.39 -6.29 18.09
CA VAL A 136 -0.58 -6.90 19.15
C VAL A 136 -0.39 -5.89 20.28
N GLY A 137 -0.43 -6.37 21.52
CA GLY A 137 -0.20 -5.57 22.71
C GLY A 137 -1.44 -4.78 23.11
N ILE A 138 -1.24 -3.65 23.76
CA ILE A 138 -2.33 -2.85 24.33
C ILE A 138 -2.76 -1.79 23.32
N LYS A 139 -4.04 -1.78 22.96
CA LYS A 139 -4.66 -0.60 22.34
C LYS A 139 -5.02 0.38 23.44
N LYS A 140 -4.59 1.63 23.30
CA LYS A 140 -4.94 2.74 24.20
C LYS A 140 -5.93 3.66 23.52
N TYR A 141 -6.91 4.14 24.27
CA TYR A 141 -7.85 5.18 23.86
C TYR A 141 -7.63 6.41 24.71
N PHE A 142 -7.70 7.58 24.10
CA PHE A 142 -7.39 8.85 24.75
C PHE A 142 -8.60 9.79 24.75
N ASP A 143 -8.68 10.68 25.74
CA ASP A 143 -9.53 11.86 25.68
C ASP A 143 -8.81 13.02 24.95
N HIS A 144 -9.48 14.18 24.84
CA HIS A 144 -8.94 15.36 24.16
C HIS A 144 -7.75 15.99 24.91
N ASP A 145 -7.58 15.70 26.20
CA ASP A 145 -6.40 16.11 26.98
C ASP A 145 -5.20 15.16 26.77
N GLY A 146 -5.38 14.09 25.99
CA GLY A 146 -4.36 13.08 25.71
C GLY A 146 -4.17 12.07 26.85
N LYS A 147 -5.10 12.01 27.82
CA LYS A 147 -5.07 11.04 28.90
C LYS A 147 -5.73 9.74 28.46
N VAL A 148 -5.13 8.62 28.84
CA VAL A 148 -5.68 7.29 28.55
C VAL A 148 -6.98 7.09 29.33
N THR A 149 -8.09 6.90 28.62
CA THR A 149 -9.42 6.65 29.19
C THR A 149 -9.73 5.17 29.25
N PHE A 150 -9.24 4.39 28.29
CA PHE A 150 -9.50 2.96 28.19
C PHE A 150 -8.33 2.22 27.55
N THR A 151 -8.13 0.97 27.96
CA THR A 151 -7.16 0.07 27.35
C THR A 151 -7.81 -1.26 26.99
N GLN A 152 -7.35 -1.85 25.90
CA GLN A 152 -7.78 -3.17 25.45
C GLN A 152 -6.57 -4.01 25.08
N GLU A 153 -6.42 -5.17 25.71
CA GLU A 153 -5.34 -6.11 25.40
C GLU A 153 -5.67 -6.91 24.14
N PHE A 154 -4.82 -6.81 23.13
CA PHE A 154 -4.78 -7.69 21.97
C PHE A 154 -3.61 -8.65 22.15
N LYS A 155 -3.89 -9.83 22.68
CA LYS A 155 -2.97 -10.96 22.50
C LYS A 155 -2.93 -11.22 21.00
N MET A 156 -1.72 -11.46 20.45
CA MET A 156 -1.55 -11.80 19.03
C MET A 156 -2.51 -12.96 18.76
N ASP A 157 -3.67 -12.64 18.22
CA ASP A 157 -4.82 -13.52 18.36
C ASP A 157 -4.57 -14.64 17.37
N ARG A 158 -3.94 -15.67 17.91
CA ARG A 158 -3.61 -16.92 17.26
C ARG A 158 -4.93 -17.65 17.14
N ASN A 159 -5.86 -17.09 16.35
CA ASN A 159 -6.99 -17.84 15.83
C ASN A 159 -6.41 -19.19 15.37
N PRO A 160 -6.87 -20.33 15.90
CA PRO A 160 -6.26 -21.63 15.63
C PRO A 160 -6.09 -21.91 14.13
N VAL A 161 -7.01 -21.39 13.31
CA VAL A 161 -6.96 -21.45 11.85
C VAL A 161 -5.76 -20.66 11.30
N MET A 162 -5.52 -19.47 11.82
CA MET A 162 -4.38 -18.62 11.42
C MET A 162 -3.04 -19.15 11.92
N VAL A 163 -2.99 -19.82 13.08
CA VAL A 163 -1.78 -20.50 13.56
C VAL A 163 -1.33 -21.55 12.56
N LYS A 164 -2.26 -22.38 12.07
CA LYS A 164 -1.95 -23.42 11.08
C LYS A 164 -1.45 -22.81 9.78
N LEU A 165 -2.17 -21.81 9.25
CA LEU A 165 -1.80 -21.09 8.02
C LEU A 165 -0.45 -20.35 8.09
N LEU A 166 -0.08 -19.84 9.27
CA LEU A 166 1.16 -19.08 9.46
C LEU A 166 2.37 -19.97 9.76
N LYS A 167 2.19 -21.09 10.48
CA LYS A 167 3.24 -22.11 10.67
C LYS A 167 3.72 -22.69 9.35
N ASP A 168 2.82 -22.84 8.39
CA ASP A 168 3.14 -23.35 7.06
C ASP A 168 3.93 -22.35 6.19
N LYS A 169 4.09 -21.07 6.61
CA LYS A 169 4.60 -20.01 5.71
C LYS A 169 5.62 -19.00 6.26
N ARG A 170 6.08 -19.03 7.53
CA ARG A 170 7.07 -18.02 8.02
C ARG A 170 8.09 -18.52 9.04
N LYS A 171 9.35 -18.08 8.89
CA LYS A 171 10.32 -17.93 9.99
C LYS A 171 9.78 -16.85 10.95
N GLU A 172 9.64 -17.18 12.23
CA GLU A 172 9.18 -16.24 13.26
C GLU A 172 10.16 -15.08 13.41
N THR A 173 9.68 -13.84 13.35
CA THR A 173 10.45 -12.64 13.69
C THR A 173 9.84 -12.08 14.95
N LEU A 174 10.54 -12.25 16.07
CA LEU A 174 10.15 -11.71 17.37
C LEU A 174 10.27 -10.18 17.33
N VAL A 175 9.26 -9.47 17.84
CA VAL A 175 9.26 -8.02 18.01
C VAL A 175 9.42 -7.71 19.49
N ASP A 176 10.39 -6.85 19.82
CA ASP A 176 10.51 -6.27 21.16
C ASP A 176 9.48 -5.15 21.33
N LEU A 177 8.44 -5.43 22.11
CA LEU A 177 7.34 -4.50 22.35
C LEU A 177 7.72 -3.33 23.27
N ALA A 178 8.78 -3.45 24.09
CA ALA A 178 9.21 -2.37 24.99
C ALA A 178 9.86 -1.21 24.21
N LYS A 179 10.60 -1.50 23.12
CA LYS A 179 11.15 -0.49 22.20
C LYS A 179 10.10 0.50 21.68
N TYR A 180 8.83 0.10 21.68
CA TYR A 180 7.71 0.90 21.18
C TYR A 180 6.81 1.43 22.30
N GLY A 181 7.20 1.32 23.58
CA GLY A 181 6.40 1.81 24.72
C GLY A 181 5.08 1.06 24.94
N LEU A 182 5.01 -0.18 24.44
CA LEU A 182 3.81 -1.03 24.54
C LEU A 182 3.84 -1.94 25.78
N LEU A 183 5.01 -2.07 26.40
CA LEU A 183 5.23 -2.75 27.67
C LEU A 183 6.17 -1.88 28.52
N PRO A 184 6.05 -1.92 29.86
CA PRO A 184 7.06 -1.36 30.76
C PRO A 184 8.46 -1.88 30.41
N GLU A 185 9.50 -1.06 30.47
CA GLU A 185 10.89 -1.50 30.19
C GLU A 185 11.33 -2.66 31.09
N GLU A 186 10.78 -2.69 32.32
CA GLU A 186 11.00 -3.72 33.34
C GLU A 186 10.36 -5.08 33.00
N THR A 187 9.54 -5.15 31.94
CA THR A 187 8.89 -6.40 31.54
C THR A 187 9.95 -7.42 31.11
N PRO A 188 9.88 -8.69 31.58
CA PRO A 188 10.87 -9.70 31.21
C PRO A 188 11.04 -9.83 29.70
N GLU A 189 12.28 -10.00 29.21
CA GLU A 189 12.57 -10.11 27.76
C GLU A 189 11.74 -11.17 27.05
N LYS A 190 11.56 -12.34 27.68
CA LYS A 190 10.69 -13.42 27.19
C LYS A 190 9.23 -12.98 26.95
N GLU A 191 8.77 -11.96 27.67
CA GLU A 191 7.42 -11.41 27.55
C GLU A 191 7.38 -10.20 26.59
N ARG A 192 8.51 -9.49 26.47
CA ARG A 192 8.73 -8.41 25.50
C ARG A 192 8.87 -8.90 24.06
N MET A 193 9.45 -10.09 23.88
CA MET A 193 9.74 -10.70 22.58
C MET A 193 8.57 -11.59 22.14
N ARG A 194 7.79 -11.14 21.16
CA ARG A 194 6.63 -11.90 20.63
C ARG A 194 6.50 -11.86 19.12
#